data_AF-A0A6B3FRJ7-F1
#
_entry.id   AF-A0A6B3FRJ7-F1
#
_cell.length_a   1.000
_cell.length_b   1.000
_cell.length_c   1.000
_cell.angle_alpha   90.00
_cell.angle_beta   90.00
_cell.angle_gamma   90.00
#
_symmetry.space_group_name_H-M   'P 1'
#
loop_
_entity.id
_entity.type
_entity.pdbx_description
1 polymer ?
#
loop_
_entity_poly.entity_id
_entity_poly.type
_entity_poly.pdbx_seq_one_letter_code
_entity_poly.pdbx_strand_id
1 'polypeptide(L)'
;AAALLGVRCAERYLSAAETATAGGRAPECWRPLLPCRRHPGVRPLQFALSGLQAHAGHDLVLAVVDTCRTLGCEPPHLEGEFERVGELLALLEERIHDELMPGPELLEIADPLTHLVSSWSLERAREAAWSAARTLWRLRGFPSLAEEFRQRTDAGAGLVGRLLLTPCR
;
A
#
# COMPACT_ATOMS: atom_id res chain seq x y z
N ALA A 1 -8.38 11.60 14.02
CA ALA A 1 -8.82 10.51 13.13
C ALA A 1 -7.66 9.81 12.38
N ALA A 2 -6.47 10.40 12.27
CA ALA A 2 -5.28 9.82 11.65
C ALA A 2 -4.84 8.54 12.35
N ALA A 3 -4.87 8.54 13.70
CA ALA A 3 -4.65 7.32 14.48
C ALA A 3 -5.65 6.20 14.12
N LEU A 4 -6.92 6.55 13.87
CA LEU A 4 -7.94 5.58 13.46
C LEU A 4 -7.67 5.04 12.04
N LEU A 5 -7.26 5.89 11.10
CA LEU A 5 -6.84 5.46 9.76
C LEU A 5 -5.64 4.48 9.85
N GLY A 6 -4.62 4.83 10.64
CA GLY A 6 -3.45 3.97 10.85
C GLY A 6 -3.81 2.63 11.50
N VAL A 7 -4.63 2.62 12.54
CA VAL A 7 -5.14 1.40 13.18
C VAL A 7 -5.89 0.54 12.17
N ARG A 8 -6.78 1.12 11.37
CA ARG A 8 -7.54 0.40 10.34
C ARG A 8 -6.66 -0.20 9.24
N CYS A 9 -5.52 0.40 8.92
CA CYS A 9 -4.52 -0.18 8.03
C CYS A 9 -3.80 -1.36 8.69
N ALA A 10 -3.40 -1.21 9.96
CA ALA A 10 -2.74 -2.28 10.71
C ALA A 10 -3.65 -3.51 10.87
N GLU A 11 -4.93 -3.30 11.23
CA GLU A 11 -5.94 -4.36 11.32
C GLU A 11 -6.11 -5.14 10.01
N ARG A 12 -6.06 -4.44 8.86
CA ARG A 12 -6.16 -5.07 7.54
C ARG A 12 -4.97 -5.94 7.22
N TYR A 13 -3.76 -5.46 7.49
CA TYR A 13 -2.56 -6.26 7.33
C TYR A 13 -2.59 -7.51 8.22
N LEU A 14 -2.96 -7.35 9.50
CA LEU A 14 -3.07 -8.48 10.43
C LEU A 14 -4.12 -9.49 9.95
N SER A 15 -5.29 -9.03 9.53
CA SER A 15 -6.34 -9.88 8.98
C SER A 15 -5.90 -10.62 7.70
N ALA A 16 -5.15 -9.95 6.82
CA ALA A 16 -4.58 -10.58 5.62
C ALA A 16 -3.56 -11.67 5.98
N ALA A 17 -2.70 -11.42 6.97
CA ALA A 17 -1.73 -12.39 7.47
C ALA A 17 -2.43 -13.59 8.13
N GLU A 18 -3.42 -13.36 8.98
CA GLU A 18 -4.23 -14.40 9.60
C GLU A 18 -4.94 -15.27 8.56
N THR A 19 -5.59 -14.63 7.57
CA THR A 19 -6.25 -15.32 6.46
C THR A 19 -5.28 -16.23 5.72
N ALA A 20 -4.07 -15.76 5.43
CA ALA A 20 -3.04 -16.56 4.79
C ALA A 20 -2.59 -17.75 5.66
N THR A 21 -2.39 -17.54 6.96
CA THR A 21 -2.00 -18.62 7.89
C THR A 21 -3.09 -19.67 8.05
N ALA A 22 -4.36 -19.30 7.94
CA ALA A 22 -5.49 -20.22 7.96
C ALA A 22 -5.73 -20.96 6.63
N GLY A 23 -4.86 -20.77 5.62
CA GLY A 23 -5.02 -21.38 4.29
C GLY A 23 -6.07 -20.70 3.40
N GLY A 24 -6.59 -19.55 3.83
CA GLY A 24 -7.53 -18.74 3.07
C GLY A 24 -6.85 -17.91 1.97
N ARG A 25 -7.67 -17.24 1.16
CA ARG A 25 -7.19 -16.31 0.13
C ARG A 25 -7.16 -14.89 0.68
N ALA A 26 -5.96 -14.43 1.03
CA ALA A 26 -5.72 -13.04 1.44
C ALA A 26 -6.03 -12.05 0.28
N PRO A 27 -6.27 -10.75 0.59
CA PRO A 27 -6.42 -9.69 -0.41
C PRO A 27 -5.30 -9.70 -1.43
N GLU A 28 -5.63 -9.36 -2.68
CA GLU A 28 -4.72 -9.39 -3.82
C GLU A 28 -3.51 -8.47 -3.62
N CYS A 29 -3.67 -7.36 -2.89
CA CYS A 29 -2.61 -6.42 -2.54
C CYS A 29 -1.52 -7.02 -1.62
N TRP A 30 -1.91 -7.92 -0.71
CA TRP A 30 -1.02 -8.57 0.25
C TRP A 30 -0.50 -9.92 -0.23
N ARG A 31 -1.25 -10.60 -1.11
CA ARG A 31 -0.96 -11.95 -1.59
C ARG A 31 0.47 -12.14 -2.17
N PRO A 32 1.06 -11.18 -2.92
CA PRO A 32 2.41 -11.30 -3.45
C PRO A 32 3.50 -11.41 -2.37
N LEU A 33 3.31 -10.75 -1.23
CA LEU A 33 4.28 -10.75 -0.14
C LEU A 33 4.37 -12.12 0.55
N LEU A 34 3.26 -12.86 0.61
CA LEU A 34 3.18 -14.13 1.34
C LEU A 34 4.26 -15.15 0.91
N PRO A 35 4.42 -15.51 -0.39
CA PRO A 35 5.48 -16.40 -0.83
C PRO A 35 6.87 -15.73 -0.84
N CYS A 36 6.94 -14.41 -0.95
CA CYS A 36 8.20 -13.69 -1.12
C CYS A 36 8.99 -13.46 0.18
N ARG A 37 8.40 -13.69 1.36
CA ARG A 37 9.04 -13.41 2.67
C ARG A 37 10.39 -14.10 2.88
N ARG A 38 10.62 -15.24 2.23
CA ARG A 38 11.89 -16.01 2.28
C ARG A 38 12.47 -16.30 0.91
N HIS A 39 12.02 -15.58 -0.12
CA HIS A 39 12.47 -15.83 -1.48
C HIS A 39 13.89 -15.27 -1.67
N PRO A 40 14.88 -16.08 -2.08
CA PRO A 40 16.29 -15.69 -2.09
C PRO A 40 16.62 -14.57 -3.08
N GLY A 41 15.78 -14.39 -4.11
CA GLY A 41 15.92 -13.31 -5.08
C GLY A 41 15.14 -12.03 -4.75
N VAL A 42 14.43 -11.97 -3.62
CA VAL A 42 13.71 -10.77 -3.17
C VAL A 42 14.46 -10.17 -2.00
N ARG A 43 14.94 -8.93 -2.14
CA ARG A 43 15.65 -8.26 -1.04
C ARG A 43 14.68 -7.77 0.04
N PRO A 44 15.11 -7.65 1.31
CA PRO A 44 14.27 -7.12 2.39
C PRO A 44 13.59 -5.79 2.04
N LEU A 45 14.27 -4.98 1.24
CA LEU A 45 13.81 -3.68 0.83
C LEU A 45 12.66 -3.71 -0.19
N GLN A 46 12.73 -4.60 -1.18
CA GLN A 46 11.62 -4.85 -2.10
C GLN A 46 10.37 -5.33 -1.35
N PHE A 47 10.60 -6.17 -0.33
CA PHE A 47 9.54 -6.66 0.55
C PHE A 47 8.91 -5.51 1.34
N ALA A 48 9.71 -4.64 1.96
CA ALA A 48 9.23 -3.47 2.69
C ALA A 48 8.43 -2.51 1.78
N LEU A 49 8.97 -2.20 0.59
CA LEU A 49 8.33 -1.32 -0.39
C LEU A 49 7.01 -1.89 -0.92
N SER A 50 6.95 -3.19 -1.20
CA SER A 50 5.70 -3.84 -1.59
C SER A 50 4.67 -3.85 -0.45
N GLY A 51 5.10 -3.91 0.81
CA GLY A 51 4.20 -3.74 1.97
C GLY A 51 3.65 -2.33 2.07
N LEU A 52 4.51 -1.32 1.85
CA LEU A 52 4.10 0.08 1.81
C LEU A 52 3.09 0.34 0.68
N GLN A 53 3.32 -0.24 -0.49
CA GLN A 53 2.39 -0.18 -1.62
C GLN A 53 1.03 -0.81 -1.31
N ALA A 54 0.99 -1.94 -0.59
CA ALA A 54 -0.29 -2.57 -0.23
C ALA A 54 -1.08 -1.68 0.76
N HIS A 55 -0.40 -1.06 1.72
CA HIS A 55 -1.02 -0.10 2.62
C HIS A 55 -1.52 1.15 1.88
N ALA A 56 -0.66 1.82 1.12
CA ALA A 56 -1.01 3.06 0.42
C ALA A 56 -2.07 2.82 -0.66
N GLY A 57 -1.86 1.81 -1.52
CA GLY A 57 -2.68 1.56 -2.70
C GLY A 57 -4.01 0.84 -2.43
N HIS A 58 -4.23 0.28 -1.24
CA HIS A 58 -5.46 -0.45 -0.93
C HIS A 58 -5.98 -0.17 0.49
N ASP A 59 -5.18 -0.43 1.53
CA ASP A 59 -5.73 -0.38 2.90
C ASP A 59 -6.17 1.02 3.29
N LEU A 60 -5.42 2.04 2.89
CA LEU A 60 -5.74 3.44 3.16
C LEU A 60 -7.05 3.86 2.50
N VAL A 61 -7.34 3.34 1.29
CA VAL A 61 -8.61 3.57 0.58
C VAL A 61 -9.78 3.13 1.43
N LEU A 62 -9.70 1.91 1.95
CA LEU A 62 -10.76 1.32 2.75
C LEU A 62 -10.82 1.90 4.16
N ALA A 63 -9.68 2.26 4.74
CA ALA A 63 -9.60 2.92 6.04
C ALA A 63 -10.32 4.27 6.04
N VAL A 64 -10.18 5.07 4.97
CA VAL A 64 -10.91 6.34 4.79
C VAL A 64 -12.41 6.08 4.73
N VAL A 65 -12.86 5.14 3.89
CA VAL A 65 -14.30 4.84 3.73
C VAL A 65 -14.91 4.34 5.03
N ASP A 66 -14.26 3.42 5.74
CA ASP A 66 -14.79 2.91 7.00
C ASP A 66 -14.76 3.95 8.12
N THR A 67 -13.75 4.82 8.15
CA THR A 67 -13.69 5.93 9.10
C THR A 67 -14.82 6.93 8.83
N CYS A 68 -15.10 7.25 7.57
CA CYS A 68 -16.24 8.07 7.18
C CYS A 68 -17.57 7.46 7.65
N ARG A 69 -17.76 6.14 7.47
CA ARG A 69 -18.95 5.42 7.99
C ARG A 69 -19.04 5.50 9.51
N THR A 70 -17.93 5.32 10.19
CA THR A 70 -17.87 5.30 11.67
C THR A 70 -18.19 6.67 12.26
N LEU A 71 -17.68 7.73 11.65
CA LEU A 71 -17.81 9.10 12.14
C LEU A 71 -19.03 9.83 11.55
N GLY A 72 -19.76 9.22 10.62
CA GLY A 72 -20.91 9.85 9.95
C GLY A 72 -20.50 11.06 9.09
N CYS A 73 -19.30 11.06 8.52
CA CYS A 73 -18.77 12.17 7.72
C CYS A 73 -18.43 11.72 6.28
N GLU A 74 -18.07 12.69 5.44
CA GLU A 74 -17.63 12.43 4.06
C GLU A 74 -16.11 12.57 3.91
N PRO A 75 -15.48 11.92 2.92
CA PRO A 75 -14.02 11.91 2.75
C PRO A 75 -13.34 13.28 2.88
N PRO A 76 -13.83 14.40 2.31
CA PRO A 76 -13.17 15.70 2.47
C PRO A 76 -12.92 16.12 3.93
N HIS A 77 -13.75 15.67 4.88
CA HIS A 77 -13.55 15.94 6.32
C HIS A 77 -12.36 15.18 6.92
N LEU A 78 -11.84 14.16 6.23
CA LEU A 78 -10.67 13.37 6.64
C LEU A 78 -9.41 13.76 5.88
N GLU A 79 -9.42 14.75 4.99
CA GLU A 79 -8.27 15.10 4.14
C GLU A 79 -7.01 15.40 4.97
N GLY A 80 -7.12 16.27 5.98
CA GLY A 80 -5.98 16.57 6.86
C GLY A 80 -5.49 15.37 7.69
N GLU A 81 -6.34 14.38 7.95
CA GLU A 81 -5.94 13.16 8.67
C GLU A 81 -5.31 12.14 7.72
N PHE A 82 -5.77 12.10 6.47
CA PHE A 82 -5.18 11.34 5.38
C PHE A 82 -3.77 11.84 5.07
N GLU A 83 -3.59 13.16 5.00
CA GLU A 83 -2.28 13.78 4.80
C GLU A 83 -1.30 13.42 5.91
N ARG A 84 -1.72 13.49 7.18
CA ARG A 84 -0.86 13.10 8.32
C ARG A 84 -0.46 11.63 8.30
N VAL A 85 -1.36 10.70 7.95
CA VAL A 85 -0.98 9.29 7.77
C VAL A 85 0.03 9.17 6.64
N GLY A 86 -0.20 9.92 5.59
CA GLY A 86 0.68 10.03 4.47
C GLY A 86 2.10 10.47 4.77
N GLU A 87 2.27 11.48 5.62
CA GLU A 87 3.58 11.92 6.12
C GLU A 87 4.30 10.78 6.87
N LEU A 88 3.57 9.99 7.66
CA LEU A 88 4.14 8.82 8.34
C LEU A 88 4.59 7.74 7.35
N LEU A 89 3.83 7.52 6.27
CA LEU A 89 4.23 6.60 5.21
C LEU A 89 5.47 7.11 4.46
N ALA A 90 5.61 8.43 4.27
CA ALA A 90 6.77 9.04 3.62
C ALA A 90 8.04 8.84 4.44
N LEU A 91 7.98 8.99 5.77
CA LEU A 91 9.13 8.68 6.64
C LEU A 91 9.59 7.21 6.52
N LEU A 92 8.66 6.28 6.25
CA LEU A 92 9.00 4.88 6.02
C LEU A 92 9.63 4.66 4.64
N GLU A 93 9.14 5.35 3.61
CA GLU A 93 9.74 5.36 2.26
C GLU A 93 11.15 5.96 2.27
N GLU A 94 11.35 7.09 2.93
CA GLU A 94 12.66 7.74 3.06
C GLU A 94 13.68 6.79 3.69
N ARG A 95 13.30 6.11 4.78
CA ARG A 95 14.17 5.10 5.41
C ARG A 95 14.49 3.93 4.48
N ILE A 96 13.53 3.51 3.65
CA ILE A 96 13.76 2.49 2.62
C ILE A 96 14.78 3.02 1.59
N HIS A 97 14.67 4.27 1.17
CA HIS A 97 15.61 4.90 0.24
C HIS A 97 17.02 5.06 0.83
N ASP A 98 17.13 5.45 2.10
CA ASP A 98 18.41 5.63 2.79
C ASP A 98 19.20 4.30 2.90
N GLU A 99 18.50 3.19 3.17
CA GLU A 99 19.11 1.85 3.17
C GLU A 99 19.60 1.41 1.77
N LEU A 100 19.13 2.08 0.71
CA LEU A 100 19.45 1.79 -0.69
C LEU A 100 20.64 2.60 -1.21
N MET A 101 20.95 3.75 -0.59
CA MET A 101 22.03 4.62 -1.06
C MET A 101 23.40 4.04 -0.69
N PRO A 102 24.24 3.62 -1.66
CA PRO A 102 25.62 3.28 -1.37
C PRO A 102 26.38 4.55 -0.94
N GLY A 103 27.46 4.38 -0.17
CA GLY A 103 28.43 5.45 0.08
C GLY A 103 29.00 6.01 -1.25
N PRO A 104 29.71 7.16 -1.22
CA PRO A 104 30.03 7.99 -2.40
C PRO A 104 30.86 7.34 -3.53
N GLU A 105 31.21 6.05 -3.43
CA GLU A 105 31.89 5.28 -4.47
C GLU A 105 30.95 4.21 -5.03
N LEU A 106 30.14 4.55 -6.05
CA LEU A 106 29.55 3.65 -7.09
C LEU A 106 28.42 4.35 -7.86
N LEU A 107 28.67 5.57 -8.35
CA LEU A 107 27.67 6.34 -9.10
C LEU A 107 27.54 5.97 -10.59
N GLU A 108 28.17 4.89 -11.09
CA GLU A 108 28.13 4.56 -12.53
C GLU A 108 27.55 3.20 -12.92
N ILE A 109 26.94 2.44 -11.99
CA ILE A 109 26.10 1.29 -12.36
C ILE A 109 24.83 1.37 -11.53
N ALA A 110 23.73 1.75 -12.15
CA ALA A 110 22.44 1.73 -11.49
C ALA A 110 21.99 0.27 -11.28
N ASP A 111 22.09 -0.19 -10.04
CA ASP A 111 21.55 -1.48 -9.58
C ASP A 111 20.06 -1.54 -10.00
N PRO A 112 19.56 -2.64 -10.60
CA PRO A 112 18.14 -2.79 -10.96
C PRO A 112 17.18 -2.45 -9.82
N LEU A 113 17.59 -2.61 -8.56
CA LEU A 113 16.83 -2.19 -7.39
C LEU A 113 16.73 -0.69 -7.22
N THR A 114 17.82 0.06 -7.42
CA THR A 114 17.81 1.52 -7.39
C THR A 114 16.85 2.07 -8.44
N HIS A 115 16.85 1.48 -9.64
CA HIS A 115 15.89 1.85 -10.70
C HIS A 115 14.44 1.51 -10.34
N LEU A 116 14.20 0.31 -9.80
CA LEU A 116 12.86 -0.12 -9.41
C LEU A 116 12.28 0.78 -8.31
N VAL A 117 13.05 1.04 -7.26
CA VAL A 117 12.60 1.88 -6.14
C VAL A 117 12.38 3.32 -6.61
N SER A 118 13.30 3.88 -7.40
CA SER A 118 13.14 5.23 -7.96
C SER A 118 11.96 5.36 -8.95
N SER A 119 11.52 4.26 -9.57
CA SER A 119 10.38 4.26 -10.50
C SER A 119 9.02 4.23 -9.80
N TRP A 120 8.99 3.86 -8.51
CA TRP A 120 7.81 3.90 -7.69
C TRP A 120 7.72 5.23 -6.93
N SER A 121 6.51 5.66 -6.59
CA SER A 121 6.29 6.91 -5.87
C SER A 121 5.14 6.74 -4.89
N LEU A 122 5.43 6.91 -3.60
CA LEU A 122 4.41 6.90 -2.56
C LEU A 122 3.37 8.01 -2.78
N GLU A 123 3.82 9.21 -3.16
CA GLU A 123 2.95 10.35 -3.45
C GLU A 123 1.88 9.96 -4.48
N ARG A 124 2.30 9.38 -5.62
CA ARG A 124 1.36 8.91 -6.65
C ARG A 124 0.44 7.81 -6.17
N ALA A 125 0.94 6.87 -5.36
CA ALA A 125 0.12 5.83 -4.77
C ALA A 125 -0.96 6.42 -3.84
N ARG A 126 -0.60 7.46 -3.07
CA ARG A 126 -1.52 8.17 -2.17
C ARG A 126 -2.54 9.02 -2.91
N GLU A 127 -2.15 9.77 -3.94
CA GLU A 127 -3.09 10.52 -4.78
C GLU A 127 -4.15 9.61 -5.40
N ALA A 128 -3.70 8.45 -5.91
CA ALA A 128 -4.59 7.41 -6.43
C ALA A 128 -5.51 6.86 -5.33
N ALA A 129 -4.98 6.62 -4.12
CA ALA A 129 -5.74 6.13 -2.99
C ALA A 129 -6.82 7.14 -2.54
N TRP A 130 -6.50 8.43 -2.49
CA TRP A 130 -7.46 9.48 -2.17
C TRP A 130 -8.61 9.52 -3.18
N SER A 131 -8.26 9.49 -4.47
CA SER A 131 -9.23 9.44 -5.57
C SER A 131 -10.11 8.20 -5.51
N ALA A 132 -9.52 7.04 -5.22
CA ALA A 132 -10.23 5.77 -5.06
C ALA A 132 -11.18 5.81 -3.85
N ALA A 133 -10.76 6.36 -2.71
CA ALA A 133 -11.58 6.44 -1.51
C ALA A 133 -12.82 7.31 -1.74
N ARG A 134 -12.62 8.47 -2.39
CA ARG A 134 -13.72 9.37 -2.76
C ARG A 134 -14.68 8.73 -3.77
N THR A 135 -14.17 7.95 -4.71
CA THR A 135 -15.00 7.21 -5.68
C THR A 135 -15.80 6.12 -4.98
N LEU A 136 -15.13 5.27 -4.20
CA LEU A 136 -15.76 4.18 -3.45
C LEU A 136 -16.82 4.70 -2.47
N TRP A 137 -16.58 5.84 -1.82
CA TRP A 137 -17.57 6.51 -0.98
C TRP A 137 -18.83 6.91 -1.75
N ARG A 138 -18.69 7.48 -2.96
CA ARG A 138 -19.84 7.85 -3.80
C ARG A 138 -20.62 6.62 -4.29
N LEU A 139 -19.92 5.52 -4.56
CA LEU A 139 -20.52 4.25 -4.95
C LEU A 139 -21.25 3.53 -3.81
N ARG A 140 -21.24 4.03 -2.57
CA ARG A 140 -21.91 3.38 -1.41
C ARG A 140 -23.41 3.12 -1.61
N GLY A 141 -24.09 3.88 -2.47
CA GLY A 141 -25.49 3.67 -2.84
C GLY A 141 -25.71 2.55 -3.87
N PHE A 142 -24.63 1.99 -4.43
CA PHE A 142 -24.63 0.97 -5.48
C PHE A 142 -23.70 -0.18 -5.08
N PRO A 143 -24.16 -1.11 -4.20
CA PRO A 143 -23.28 -2.08 -3.55
C PRO A 143 -22.49 -2.97 -4.51
N SER A 144 -23.10 -3.39 -5.64
CA SER A 144 -22.42 -4.21 -6.66
C SER A 144 -21.26 -3.46 -7.33
N LEU A 145 -21.46 -2.19 -7.69
CA LEU A 145 -20.43 -1.33 -8.29
C LEU A 145 -19.33 -0.99 -7.29
N ALA A 146 -19.70 -0.73 -6.03
CA ALA A 146 -18.73 -0.49 -4.96
C ALA A 146 -17.82 -1.72 -4.75
N GLU A 147 -18.41 -2.91 -4.77
CA GLU A 147 -17.67 -4.17 -4.63
C GLU A 147 -16.75 -4.42 -5.83
N GLU A 148 -17.23 -4.24 -7.06
CA GLU A 148 -16.38 -4.36 -8.25
C GLU A 148 -15.21 -3.37 -8.19
N PHE A 149 -15.48 -2.10 -7.86
CA PHE A 149 -14.44 -1.09 -7.73
C PHE A 149 -13.41 -1.46 -6.66
N ARG A 150 -13.87 -1.94 -5.49
CA ARG A 150 -13.00 -2.42 -4.41
C ARG A 150 -12.09 -3.55 -4.87
N GLN A 151 -12.62 -4.54 -5.58
CA GLN A 151 -11.85 -5.66 -6.13
C GLN A 151 -10.81 -5.19 -7.16
N ARG A 152 -11.17 -4.20 -8.00
CA ARG A 152 -10.23 -3.62 -8.98
C ARG A 152 -9.11 -2.83 -8.31
N THR A 153 -9.43 -2.06 -7.26
CA THR A 153 -8.41 -1.38 -6.44
C THR A 153 -7.45 -2.39 -5.81
N ASP A 154 -7.97 -3.46 -5.20
CA ASP A 154 -7.17 -4.54 -4.61
C ASP A 154 -6.26 -5.23 -5.63
N ALA A 155 -6.83 -5.64 -6.78
CA ALA A 155 -6.08 -6.28 -7.85
C ALA A 155 -5.00 -5.36 -8.46
N GLY A 156 -5.29 -4.06 -8.60
CA GLY A 156 -4.34 -3.06 -9.08
C GLY A 156 -3.18 -2.86 -8.12
N ALA A 157 -3.46 -2.71 -6.82
CA ALA A 157 -2.43 -2.63 -5.79
C ALA A 157 -1.57 -3.91 -5.77
N GLY A 158 -2.20 -5.08 -5.88
CA GLY A 158 -1.51 -6.37 -5.98
C GLY A 158 -0.64 -6.52 -7.23
N LEU A 159 -1.03 -5.94 -8.36
CA LEU A 159 -0.19 -5.92 -9.56
C LEU A 159 1.10 -5.14 -9.33
N VAL A 160 1.01 -3.94 -8.76
CA VAL A 160 2.20 -3.14 -8.43
C VAL A 160 3.09 -3.88 -7.42
N GLY A 161 2.49 -4.49 -6.39
CA GLY A 161 3.23 -5.32 -5.43
C GLY A 161 4.01 -6.46 -6.09
N ARG A 162 3.40 -7.17 -7.06
CA ARG A 162 4.12 -8.21 -7.84
C ARG A 162 5.30 -7.66 -8.63
N LEU A 163 5.16 -6.48 -9.22
CA LEU A 163 6.25 -5.83 -9.97
C LEU A 163 7.40 -5.43 -9.04
N LEU A 164 7.08 -4.85 -7.88
CA LEU A 164 8.07 -4.49 -6.86
C LEU A 164 8.85 -5.70 -6.31
N LEU A 165 8.21 -6.87 -6.30
CA LEU A 165 8.80 -8.13 -5.84
C LEU A 165 9.49 -8.92 -6.97
N THR A 166 9.68 -8.33 -8.16
CA THR A 166 10.43 -8.97 -9.25
C THR A 166 11.84 -9.29 -8.78
N PRO A 167 12.29 -10.56 -8.83
CA PRO A 167 13.62 -10.91 -8.33
C PRO A 167 14.75 -10.21 -9.09
N CYS A 168 15.62 -9.51 -8.37
CA CYS A 168 16.84 -8.89 -8.92
C CYS A 168 18.04 -9.72 -8.41
N ARG A 169 18.65 -10.51 -9.29
CA ARG A 169 19.88 -11.26 -8.99
C ARG A 169 21.10 -10.37 -9.11
#